data_AF-A0A0B1TMF7-F1
#
_entry.id   AF-A0A0B1TMF7-F1
#
_cell.length_a   1.000
_cell.length_b   1.000
_cell.length_c   1.000
_cell.angle_alpha   90.00
_cell.angle_beta   90.00
_cell.angle_gamma   90.00
#
_symmetry.space_group_name_H-M   'P 1'
#
loop_
_entity.id
_entity.type
_entity.pdbx_description
1 polymer ?
#
loop_
_entity_poly.entity_id
_entity_poly.type
_entity_poly.pdbx_seq_one_letter_code
_entity_poly.pdbx_strand_id
1 'polypeptide(L)'
;MDYVLYELSDHNPALNLLLLDVCRKFIPFEYISAFVEYAEPFKQKHRPNRNTVYGYSTSGGVGAYEIKGEMNGVFMKYLKTHLHQPVSVIQMINDTLRDIEGDEKVCDVQVPELRSTLTRPRSLTDPLVWDGHTVSFDHHTIHWRLMHGTALLFQCTSTANAISLLELPNPVHVRFDELALTVTIWFDFCGHFTNKVYVFSSVGDLVDDATEEFEDRGLSENALSHIAYLSFPPELDASKERLVSDDDEGVSLCLLLSHLQRSKGELKCTILLKSTADREVVATREVVIGHVLITRIEMLK
;
A
#
# COMPACT_ATOMS: atom_id res chain seq x y z
N MET A 1 -15.56 -12.61 8.33
CA MET A 1 -14.47 -12.92 9.28
C MET A 1 -14.32 -14.40 9.55
N ASP A 2 -15.40 -15.19 9.58
CA ASP A 2 -15.33 -16.64 9.84
C ASP A 2 -14.35 -17.38 8.92
N TYR A 3 -14.38 -17.12 7.61
CA TYR A 3 -13.41 -17.66 6.65
C TYR A 3 -11.96 -17.30 7.00
N VAL A 4 -11.69 -16.02 7.27
CA VAL A 4 -10.33 -15.56 7.61
C VAL A 4 -9.81 -16.25 8.86
N LEU A 5 -10.63 -16.38 9.90
CA LEU A 5 -10.24 -17.06 11.13
C LEU A 5 -10.07 -18.57 10.95
N TYR A 6 -10.85 -19.17 10.05
CA TYR A 6 -10.66 -20.56 9.65
C TYR A 6 -9.28 -20.75 9.03
N GLU A 7 -8.90 -19.94 8.04
CA GLU A 7 -7.56 -20.00 7.42
C GLU A 7 -6.44 -19.73 8.44
N LEU A 8 -6.59 -18.70 9.29
CA LEU A 8 -5.59 -18.40 10.32
C LEU A 8 -5.45 -19.53 11.35
N SER A 9 -6.48 -20.33 11.58
CA SER A 9 -6.43 -21.40 12.58
C SER A 9 -5.43 -22.51 12.22
N ASP A 10 -5.19 -22.73 10.92
CA ASP A 10 -4.22 -23.70 10.43
C ASP A 10 -2.76 -23.28 10.70
N HIS A 11 -2.54 -21.99 10.98
CA HIS A 11 -1.22 -21.44 11.28
C HIS A 11 -0.91 -21.35 12.79
N ASN A 12 -1.83 -21.77 13.66
CA ASN A 12 -1.70 -21.78 15.13
C ASN A 12 -1.10 -20.48 15.73
N PRO A 13 -1.64 -19.29 15.42
CA PRO A 13 -1.08 -18.03 15.86
C PRO A 13 -1.18 -17.85 17.38
N ALA A 14 -0.21 -17.19 18.00
CA ALA A 14 -0.26 -16.88 19.44
C ALA A 14 -1.29 -15.78 19.78
N LEU A 15 -1.68 -14.98 18.80
CA LEU A 15 -2.64 -13.88 18.89
C LEU A 15 -3.31 -13.68 17.52
N ASN A 16 -4.64 -13.64 17.51
CA ASN A 16 -5.47 -13.15 16.41
C ASN A 16 -6.11 -11.83 16.86
N LEU A 17 -5.63 -10.70 16.36
CA LEU A 17 -6.20 -9.38 16.64
C LEU A 17 -6.96 -8.88 15.42
N LEU A 18 -8.27 -8.68 15.56
CA LEU A 18 -9.16 -8.21 14.51
C LEU A 18 -9.72 -6.84 14.90
N LEU A 19 -9.21 -5.78 14.26
CA LEU A 19 -9.69 -4.42 14.44
C LEU A 19 -10.61 -4.08 13.26
N LEU A 20 -11.89 -3.88 13.56
CA LEU A 20 -12.95 -3.76 12.56
C LEU A 20 -13.54 -2.35 12.63
N ASP A 21 -12.95 -1.43 11.86
CA ASP A 21 -13.47 -0.07 11.71
C ASP A 21 -14.51 0.01 10.58
N VAL A 22 -15.69 -0.57 10.85
CA VAL A 22 -16.76 -0.73 9.86
C VAL A 22 -18.12 -0.53 10.49
N CYS A 23 -19.09 -0.07 9.69
CA CYS A 23 -20.49 -0.08 10.08
C CYS A 23 -20.97 -1.53 10.30
N ARG A 24 -21.79 -1.75 11.32
CA ARG A 24 -22.37 -3.07 11.64
C ARG A 24 -23.89 -3.07 11.48
N LYS A 25 -24.36 -2.41 10.43
CA LYS A 25 -25.77 -2.36 10.05
C LYS A 25 -26.28 -3.74 9.66
N PHE A 26 -27.58 -3.94 9.81
CA PHE A 26 -28.22 -5.20 9.42
C PHE A 26 -28.11 -5.43 7.91
N ILE A 27 -27.85 -6.69 7.55
CA ILE A 27 -27.93 -7.16 6.18
C ILE A 27 -29.43 -7.31 5.83
N PRO A 28 -29.89 -6.85 4.65
CA PRO A 28 -31.27 -7.06 4.23
C PRO A 28 -31.65 -8.55 4.24
N PHE A 29 -32.89 -8.85 4.63
CA PHE A 29 -33.33 -10.23 4.90
C PHE A 29 -33.10 -11.19 3.73
N GLU A 30 -33.29 -10.72 2.50
CA GLU A 30 -33.06 -11.50 1.27
C GLU A 30 -31.63 -12.02 1.08
N TYR A 31 -30.62 -11.39 1.68
CA TYR A 31 -29.22 -11.82 1.58
C TYR A 31 -28.76 -12.67 2.77
N ILE A 32 -29.60 -12.82 3.80
CA ILE A 32 -29.21 -13.55 5.01
C ILE A 32 -28.95 -15.03 4.70
N SER A 33 -29.79 -15.67 3.89
CA SER A 33 -29.62 -17.09 3.53
C SER A 33 -28.28 -17.35 2.86
N ALA A 34 -27.94 -16.58 1.83
CA ALA A 34 -26.68 -16.69 1.11
C ALA A 34 -25.46 -16.48 2.05
N PHE A 35 -25.56 -15.53 2.97
CA PHE A 35 -24.48 -15.30 3.95
C PHE A 35 -24.34 -16.45 4.95
N VAL A 36 -25.46 -17.01 5.42
CA VAL A 36 -25.47 -18.15 6.34
C VAL A 36 -24.90 -19.38 5.65
N GLU A 37 -25.37 -19.71 4.45
CA GLU A 37 -24.87 -20.84 3.65
C GLU A 37 -23.37 -20.72 3.38
N TYR A 38 -22.88 -19.51 3.06
CA TYR A 38 -21.46 -19.27 2.88
C TYR A 38 -20.65 -19.45 4.18
N ALA A 39 -21.16 -18.96 5.31
CA ALA A 39 -20.42 -18.96 6.58
C ALA A 39 -20.44 -20.32 7.31
N GLU A 40 -21.48 -21.11 7.10
CA GLU A 40 -21.75 -22.35 7.84
C GLU A 40 -20.60 -23.37 7.81
N PRO A 41 -19.97 -23.67 6.65
CA PRO A 41 -18.84 -24.61 6.59
C PRO A 41 -17.66 -24.20 7.47
N PHE A 42 -17.41 -22.89 7.61
CA PHE A 42 -16.31 -22.36 8.40
C PHE A 42 -16.63 -22.36 9.89
N LYS A 43 -17.89 -22.11 10.26
CA LYS A 43 -18.34 -22.17 11.66
C LYS A 43 -18.30 -23.59 12.22
N GLN A 44 -18.68 -24.59 11.44
CA GLN A 44 -18.63 -25.99 11.87
C GLN A 44 -17.20 -26.47 12.19
N LYS A 45 -16.21 -25.90 11.51
CA LYS A 45 -14.79 -26.23 11.72
C LYS A 45 -14.11 -25.33 12.76
N HIS A 46 -14.83 -24.35 13.31
CA HIS A 46 -14.26 -23.44 14.30
C HIS A 46 -13.91 -24.20 15.58
N ARG A 47 -12.62 -24.21 15.92
CA ARG A 47 -12.13 -24.83 17.16
C ARG A 47 -12.09 -23.78 18.28
N PRO A 48 -12.50 -24.13 19.51
CA PRO A 48 -12.28 -23.28 20.66
C PRO A 48 -10.81 -22.86 20.74
N ASN A 49 -10.57 -21.55 20.78
CA ASN A 49 -9.24 -20.98 20.83
C ASN A 49 -9.12 -19.99 22.00
N ARG A 50 -7.90 -19.71 22.43
CA ARG A 50 -7.60 -18.83 23.58
C ARG A 50 -6.70 -17.66 23.20
N ASN A 51 -6.80 -17.23 21.95
CA ASN A 51 -5.87 -16.32 21.30
C ASN A 51 -6.56 -15.20 20.50
N THR A 52 -7.89 -15.09 20.50
CA THR A 52 -8.60 -14.14 19.61
C THR A 52 -9.13 -12.92 20.35
N VAL A 53 -8.97 -11.75 19.73
CA VAL A 53 -9.48 -10.45 20.19
C VAL A 53 -10.12 -9.72 19.02
N TYR A 54 -11.34 -9.25 19.21
CA TYR A 54 -12.02 -8.34 18.30
C TYR A 54 -12.18 -6.98 18.95
N GLY A 55 -11.73 -5.93 18.27
CA GLY A 55 -12.11 -4.54 18.55
C GLY A 55 -13.00 -4.04 17.43
N TYR A 56 -14.31 -3.96 17.67
CA TYR A 56 -15.24 -3.35 16.74
C TYR A 56 -15.30 -1.86 17.03
N SER A 57 -15.21 -1.00 16.00
CA SER A 57 -15.30 0.45 16.19
C SER A 57 -16.67 0.93 16.65
N THR A 58 -17.69 0.08 16.55
CA THR A 58 -19.08 0.38 16.92
C THR A 58 -19.82 -0.89 17.34
N SER A 59 -20.98 -0.71 17.97
CA SER A 59 -21.86 -1.77 18.48
C SER A 59 -22.62 -2.47 17.34
N GLY A 60 -23.28 -3.59 17.64
CA GLY A 60 -24.14 -4.26 16.66
C GLY A 60 -25.31 -3.38 16.23
N GLY A 61 -25.59 -3.29 14.93
CA GLY A 61 -26.74 -2.55 14.37
C GLY A 61 -26.48 -1.06 14.11
N VAL A 62 -25.34 -0.52 14.50
CA VAL A 62 -25.03 0.92 14.40
C VAL A 62 -23.87 1.22 13.45
N GLY A 63 -23.68 2.51 13.16
CA GLY A 63 -22.64 3.01 12.26
C GLY A 63 -21.29 3.22 12.94
N ALA A 64 -20.23 3.20 12.13
CA ALA A 64 -18.92 3.75 12.48
C ALA A 64 -18.74 5.04 11.69
N TYR A 65 -18.15 6.06 12.30
CA TYR A 65 -18.20 7.44 11.80
C TYR A 65 -16.82 8.04 11.57
N GLU A 66 -16.79 9.00 10.65
CA GLU A 66 -15.68 9.90 10.38
C GLU A 66 -16.18 11.33 10.53
N ILE A 67 -15.42 12.18 11.22
CA ILE A 67 -15.79 13.57 11.42
C ILE A 67 -15.24 14.39 10.25
N LYS A 68 -16.11 15.14 9.57
CA LYS A 68 -15.71 15.98 8.44
C LYS A 68 -14.62 16.97 8.86
N GLY A 69 -13.48 16.93 8.17
CA GLY A 69 -12.32 17.77 8.45
C GLY A 69 -11.28 17.15 9.38
N GLU A 70 -11.58 16.00 10.00
CA GLU A 70 -10.58 15.22 10.71
C GLU A 70 -9.90 14.22 9.76
N MET A 71 -8.60 13.98 9.96
CA MET A 71 -7.82 13.08 9.11
C MET A 71 -8.11 11.59 9.36
N ASN A 72 -8.63 11.24 10.53
CA ASN A 72 -8.85 9.84 10.94
C ASN A 72 -10.34 9.64 11.26
N GLY A 73 -10.83 8.41 11.02
CA GLY A 73 -12.09 7.97 11.61
C GLY A 73 -12.03 7.98 13.13
N VAL A 74 -13.20 8.04 13.77
CA VAL A 74 -13.32 8.21 15.23
C VAL A 74 -12.55 7.14 15.98
N PHE A 75 -12.68 5.87 15.59
CA PHE A 75 -12.00 4.78 16.26
C PHE A 75 -10.48 4.86 16.11
N MET A 76 -9.98 5.06 14.90
CA MET A 76 -8.54 5.20 14.64
C MET A 76 -7.92 6.43 15.31
N LYS A 77 -8.66 7.54 15.42
CA LYS A 77 -8.22 8.76 16.11
C LYS A 77 -7.75 8.48 17.52
N TYR A 78 -8.49 7.66 18.26
CA TYR A 78 -8.16 7.29 19.64
C TYR A 78 -7.25 6.07 19.70
N LEU A 79 -7.50 5.02 18.92
CA LEU A 79 -6.70 3.80 18.95
C LEU A 79 -5.19 4.05 18.76
N LYS A 80 -4.83 4.95 17.84
CA LYS A 80 -3.43 5.23 17.51
C LYS A 80 -2.61 5.78 18.68
N THR A 81 -3.23 6.40 19.69
CA THR A 81 -2.54 6.94 20.88
C THR A 81 -2.05 5.81 21.80
N HIS A 82 -2.65 4.62 21.68
CA HIS A 82 -2.36 3.45 22.52
C HIS A 82 -1.51 2.37 21.83
N LEU A 83 -1.38 2.39 20.50
CA LEU A 83 -0.70 1.32 19.73
C LEU A 83 0.76 1.05 20.17
N HIS A 84 1.45 2.06 20.68
CA HIS A 84 2.86 1.96 21.08
C HIS A 84 3.04 1.64 22.58
N GLN A 85 1.94 1.56 23.34
CA GLN A 85 2.02 1.36 24.78
C GLN A 85 2.35 -0.11 25.10
N PRO A 86 3.23 -0.37 26.09
CA PRO A 86 3.59 -1.73 26.50
C PRO A 86 2.51 -2.38 27.38
N VAL A 87 1.28 -2.39 26.87
CA VAL A 87 0.10 -2.94 27.54
C VAL A 87 -0.49 -4.09 26.72
N SER A 88 -1.29 -4.94 27.35
CA SER A 88 -2.00 -6.00 26.62
C SER A 88 -2.95 -5.41 25.58
N VAL A 89 -3.20 -6.13 24.50
CA VAL A 89 -4.15 -5.69 23.45
C VAL A 89 -5.57 -5.49 23.99
N ILE A 90 -5.98 -6.24 25.02
CA ILE A 90 -7.26 -6.06 25.71
C ILE A 90 -7.29 -4.69 26.41
N GLN A 91 -6.20 -4.36 27.13
CA GLN A 91 -6.07 -3.08 27.81
C GLN A 91 -6.04 -1.92 26.80
N MET A 92 -5.23 -2.04 25.75
CA MET A 92 -5.13 -1.05 24.66
C MET A 92 -6.51 -0.72 24.06
N ILE A 93 -7.33 -1.73 23.78
CA ILE A 93 -8.69 -1.53 23.26
C ILE A 93 -9.57 -0.88 24.33
N ASN A 94 -9.57 -1.38 25.57
CA ASN A 94 -10.38 -0.78 26.64
C ASN A 94 -10.05 0.69 26.89
N ASP A 95 -8.78 1.09 26.80
CA ASP A 95 -8.37 2.48 26.93
C ASP A 95 -8.90 3.32 25.77
N THR A 96 -8.81 2.79 24.54
CA THR A 96 -9.41 3.41 23.35
C THR A 96 -10.92 3.61 23.50
N LEU A 97 -11.64 2.64 24.08
CA LEU A 97 -13.07 2.72 24.33
C LEU A 97 -13.41 3.82 25.34
N ARG A 98 -12.61 3.95 26.42
CA ARG A 98 -12.80 5.01 27.43
C ARG A 98 -12.54 6.40 26.86
N ASP A 99 -11.55 6.53 25.98
CA ASP A 99 -11.28 7.80 25.31
C ASP A 99 -12.45 8.23 24.40
N ILE A 100 -13.08 7.28 23.70
CA ILE A 100 -14.28 7.54 22.88
C ILE A 100 -15.49 7.89 23.75
N GLU A 101 -15.67 7.21 24.89
CA GLU A 101 -16.71 7.55 25.87
C GLU A 101 -16.55 8.99 26.39
N GLY A 102 -15.31 9.46 26.55
CA GLY A 102 -15.00 10.81 26.99
C GLY A 102 -15.20 11.91 25.92
N ASP A 103 -15.42 11.56 24.65
CA ASP A 103 -15.64 12.54 23.57
C ASP A 103 -17.12 12.86 23.42
N GLU A 104 -17.55 14.00 23.97
CA GLU A 104 -18.92 14.52 23.93
C GLU A 104 -19.54 14.59 22.52
N LYS A 105 -18.73 14.61 21.45
CA LYS A 105 -19.25 14.66 20.07
C LYS A 105 -19.69 13.30 19.55
N VAL A 106 -19.13 12.21 20.08
CA VAL A 106 -19.30 10.86 19.50
C VAL A 106 -19.77 9.80 20.49
N CYS A 107 -19.69 10.07 21.80
CA CYS A 107 -19.98 9.11 22.86
C CYS A 107 -21.36 8.42 22.73
N ASP A 108 -22.38 9.16 22.29
CA ASP A 108 -23.75 8.64 22.15
C ASP A 108 -24.06 8.01 20.78
N VAL A 109 -23.18 8.19 19.79
CA VAL A 109 -23.42 7.72 18.40
C VAL A 109 -22.52 6.56 18.00
N GLN A 110 -21.32 6.47 18.59
CA GLN A 110 -20.35 5.42 18.29
C GLN A 110 -19.87 4.78 19.59
N VAL A 111 -20.45 3.63 19.92
CA VAL A 111 -20.08 2.84 21.10
C VAL A 111 -19.32 1.60 20.64
N PRO A 112 -17.98 1.56 20.75
CA PRO A 112 -17.19 0.42 20.28
C PRO A 112 -17.40 -0.83 21.15
N GLU A 113 -17.09 -2.01 20.62
CA GLU A 113 -17.31 -3.29 21.29
C GLU A 113 -16.03 -4.13 21.30
N LEU A 114 -15.66 -4.66 22.48
CA LEU A 114 -14.58 -5.62 22.65
C LEU A 114 -15.15 -7.03 22.84
N ARG A 115 -14.67 -8.00 22.07
CA ARG A 115 -14.91 -9.44 22.31
C ARG A 115 -13.59 -10.19 22.34
N SER A 116 -13.42 -11.10 23.31
CA SER A 116 -12.15 -11.81 23.43
C SER A 116 -12.28 -13.22 23.99
N THR A 117 -11.44 -14.11 23.46
CA THR A 117 -11.09 -15.41 24.05
C THR A 117 -9.63 -15.45 24.53
N LEU A 118 -8.88 -14.36 24.36
CA LEU A 118 -7.47 -14.26 24.70
C LEU A 118 -7.28 -14.43 26.21
N THR A 119 -6.44 -15.39 26.61
CA THR A 119 -6.19 -15.70 28.02
C THR A 119 -4.85 -15.19 28.54
N ARG A 120 -3.89 -14.93 27.64
CA ARG A 120 -2.56 -14.42 27.99
C ARG A 120 -2.48 -12.93 27.67
N PRO A 121 -1.79 -12.11 28.47
CA PRO A 121 -1.73 -10.66 28.28
C PRO A 121 -0.75 -10.28 27.15
N ARG A 122 -1.04 -10.70 25.91
CA ARG A 122 -0.22 -10.39 24.73
C ARG A 122 -0.27 -8.90 24.40
N SER A 123 0.85 -8.31 24.01
CA SER A 123 0.98 -6.91 23.58
C SER A 123 1.38 -6.81 22.10
N LEU A 124 1.07 -5.68 21.45
CA LEU A 124 1.67 -5.33 20.15
C LEU A 124 3.16 -4.99 20.27
N THR A 125 3.64 -4.76 21.49
CA THR A 125 5.06 -4.49 21.79
C THR A 125 5.81 -5.74 22.26
N ASP A 126 5.17 -6.91 22.26
CA ASP A 126 5.84 -8.17 22.57
C ASP A 126 7.06 -8.34 21.63
N PRO A 127 8.26 -8.68 22.16
CA PRO A 127 9.45 -8.82 21.32
C PRO A 127 9.30 -9.96 20.32
N LEU A 128 9.82 -9.75 19.10
CA LEU A 128 9.88 -10.79 18.09
C LEU A 128 10.99 -11.79 18.44
N VAL A 129 10.61 -13.06 18.56
CA VAL A 129 11.49 -14.19 18.78
C VAL A 129 11.75 -14.85 17.42
N TRP A 130 12.98 -14.80 16.93
CA TRP A 130 13.37 -15.19 15.56
C TRP A 130 14.37 -16.36 15.50
N ASP A 131 14.74 -16.91 16.65
CA ASP A 131 15.55 -18.13 16.74
C ASP A 131 14.73 -19.35 16.27
N GLY A 132 15.39 -20.27 15.56
CA GLY A 132 14.73 -21.44 14.99
C GLY A 132 13.76 -21.15 13.84
N HIS A 133 13.93 -20.02 13.13
CA HIS A 133 13.10 -19.71 11.97
C HIS A 133 13.19 -20.79 10.88
N THR A 134 12.08 -20.97 10.18
CA THR A 134 11.93 -21.98 9.12
C THR A 134 12.10 -21.35 7.75
N VAL A 135 12.32 -22.17 6.71
CA VAL A 135 12.31 -21.71 5.31
C VAL A 135 11.01 -20.96 4.97
N SER A 136 9.88 -21.36 5.57
CA SER A 136 8.60 -20.66 5.40
C SER A 136 8.63 -19.23 5.97
N PHE A 137 9.29 -19.02 7.11
CA PHE A 137 9.49 -17.69 7.67
C PHE A 137 10.29 -16.79 6.72
N ASP A 138 11.38 -17.31 6.15
CA ASP A 138 12.22 -16.56 5.22
C ASP A 138 11.44 -16.19 3.94
N HIS A 139 10.70 -17.14 3.37
CA HIS A 139 9.87 -16.89 2.21
C HIS A 139 8.78 -15.84 2.46
N HIS A 140 8.11 -15.88 3.62
CA HIS A 140 7.11 -14.87 3.98
C HIS A 140 7.76 -13.49 4.19
N THR A 141 8.92 -13.47 4.84
CA THR A 141 9.68 -12.23 5.08
C THR A 141 10.14 -11.60 3.76
N ILE A 142 10.68 -12.41 2.84
CA ILE A 142 11.10 -11.97 1.51
C ILE A 142 9.90 -11.46 0.70
N HIS A 143 8.80 -12.21 0.65
CA HIS A 143 7.56 -11.77 0.00
C HIS A 143 7.09 -10.42 0.54
N TRP A 144 7.00 -10.28 1.86
CA TRP A 144 6.54 -9.05 2.50
C TRP A 144 7.43 -7.87 2.16
N ARG A 145 8.75 -8.05 2.28
CA ARG A 145 9.74 -7.02 1.93
C ARG A 145 9.65 -6.62 0.47
N LEU A 146 9.48 -7.60 -0.42
CA LEU A 146 9.34 -7.38 -1.86
C LEU A 146 8.18 -6.43 -2.18
N MET A 147 7.04 -6.59 -1.51
CA MET A 147 5.84 -5.78 -1.78
C MET A 147 5.92 -4.35 -1.23
N HIS A 148 6.80 -4.08 -0.26
CA HIS A 148 6.82 -2.81 0.47
C HIS A 148 8.01 -1.89 0.11
N GLY A 149 8.99 -2.36 -0.67
CA GLY A 149 10.13 -1.52 -1.06
C GLY A 149 10.96 -1.04 0.15
N THR A 150 11.18 -1.90 1.14
CA THR A 150 11.96 -1.56 2.34
C THR A 150 13.40 -2.02 2.22
N ALA A 151 14.31 -1.04 2.11
CA ALA A 151 15.76 -1.27 2.11
C ALA A 151 16.27 -1.59 3.52
N LEU A 152 16.84 -2.78 3.71
CA LEU A 152 17.73 -3.08 4.83
C LEU A 152 18.93 -3.89 4.35
N LEU A 153 20.13 -3.42 4.70
CA LEU A 153 21.40 -4.11 4.53
C LEU A 153 21.37 -5.46 5.26
N PHE A 154 21.27 -6.56 4.52
CA PHE A 154 21.61 -7.87 5.05
C PHE A 154 23.14 -8.03 4.95
N GLN A 155 23.86 -7.83 6.07
CA GLN A 155 25.19 -8.44 6.23
C GLN A 155 24.99 -9.93 6.52
N CYS A 156 24.78 -10.72 5.47
CA CYS A 156 24.88 -12.17 5.57
C CYS A 156 26.37 -12.55 5.56
N THR A 157 26.90 -12.96 6.72
CA THR A 157 28.26 -13.48 6.83
C THR A 157 28.32 -14.86 6.20
N SER A 158 28.82 -14.96 4.96
CA SER A 158 29.72 -16.03 4.46
C SER A 158 29.72 -16.24 2.94
N THR A 159 28.88 -15.56 2.15
CA THR A 159 29.02 -15.54 0.69
C THR A 159 28.73 -14.15 0.15
N ALA A 160 29.74 -13.53 -0.45
CA ALA A 160 29.66 -12.22 -1.08
C ALA A 160 28.65 -12.25 -2.24
N ASN A 161 27.43 -11.84 -1.95
CA ASN A 161 26.45 -11.26 -2.89
C ASN A 161 25.51 -10.41 -2.03
N ALA A 162 25.90 -9.18 -1.74
CA ALA A 162 25.00 -8.19 -1.17
C ALA A 162 23.98 -7.84 -2.26
N ILE A 163 22.82 -8.50 -2.24
CA ILE A 163 21.68 -8.05 -3.03
C ILE A 163 21.16 -6.81 -2.31
N SER A 164 21.27 -5.63 -2.93
CA SER A 164 20.60 -4.41 -2.46
C SER A 164 19.09 -4.62 -2.55
N LEU A 165 18.51 -5.22 -1.52
CA LEU A 165 17.10 -5.55 -1.52
C LEU A 165 16.28 -4.31 -1.14
N LEU A 166 15.83 -3.64 -2.21
CA LEU A 166 14.50 -3.06 -2.41
C LEU A 166 14.21 -1.62 -2.00
N GLU A 167 14.37 -0.74 -2.99
CA GLU A 167 13.68 0.53 -3.14
C GLU A 167 12.56 0.38 -4.21
N LEU A 168 11.82 1.46 -4.48
CA LEU A 168 11.02 1.57 -5.70
C LEU A 168 11.88 1.24 -6.94
N PRO A 169 11.29 0.83 -8.08
CA PRO A 169 12.09 0.53 -9.27
C PRO A 169 12.96 1.72 -9.67
N ASN A 170 14.15 1.41 -10.21
CA ASN A 170 15.01 2.44 -10.80
C ASN A 170 14.24 3.23 -11.87
N PRO A 171 14.57 4.53 -12.05
CA PRO A 171 14.01 5.30 -13.14
C PRO A 171 14.17 4.60 -14.49
N VAL A 172 13.10 4.63 -15.29
CA VAL A 172 13.06 4.05 -16.63
C VAL A 172 13.26 5.17 -17.64
N HIS A 173 14.34 5.09 -18.41
CA HIS A 173 14.66 6.05 -19.45
C HIS A 173 14.22 5.51 -20.82
N VAL A 174 13.39 6.27 -21.52
CA VAL A 174 12.83 5.89 -22.82
C VAL A 174 13.26 6.91 -23.87
N ARG A 175 14.02 6.44 -24.86
CA ARG A 175 14.57 7.30 -25.93
C ARG A 175 13.52 7.59 -27.00
N PHE A 176 13.56 8.80 -27.56
CA PHE A 176 12.85 9.22 -28.77
C PHE A 176 13.89 9.79 -29.73
N ASP A 177 14.65 8.91 -30.39
CA ASP A 177 15.84 9.29 -31.16
C ASP A 177 15.52 10.26 -32.30
N GLU A 178 14.36 10.12 -32.96
CA GLU A 178 13.90 11.02 -34.04
C GLU A 178 13.68 12.46 -33.58
N LEU A 179 13.38 12.65 -32.28
CA LEU A 179 13.14 13.95 -31.69
C LEU A 179 14.34 14.46 -30.88
N ALA A 180 15.41 13.67 -30.76
CA ALA A 180 16.54 13.90 -29.86
C ALA A 180 16.11 14.15 -28.41
N LEU A 181 15.11 13.39 -27.93
CA LEU A 181 14.56 13.50 -26.57
C LEU A 181 14.66 12.17 -25.80
N THR A 182 14.67 12.26 -24.48
CA THR A 182 14.45 11.13 -23.57
C THR A 182 13.29 11.43 -22.63
N VAL A 183 12.53 10.41 -22.27
CA VAL A 183 11.50 10.48 -21.23
C VAL A 183 11.97 9.63 -20.06
N THR A 184 12.07 10.25 -18.89
CA THR A 184 12.39 9.55 -17.64
C THR A 184 11.11 9.31 -16.86
N ILE A 185 10.88 8.07 -16.44
CA ILE A 185 9.73 7.67 -15.60
C ILE A 185 10.27 7.17 -14.26
N TRP A 186 9.77 7.70 -13.16
CA TRP A 186 10.14 7.24 -11.81
C TRP A 186 8.94 7.23 -10.88
N PHE A 187 9.17 6.75 -9.66
CA PHE A 187 8.12 6.45 -8.70
C PHE A 187 8.40 7.10 -7.36
N ASP A 188 7.33 7.45 -6.65
CA ASP A 188 7.38 7.80 -5.23
C ASP A 188 6.26 7.09 -4.46
N PHE A 189 6.47 6.91 -3.17
CA PHE A 189 5.53 6.21 -2.30
C PHE A 189 4.26 7.02 -2.08
N CYS A 190 3.11 6.36 -2.21
CA CYS A 190 1.85 6.90 -1.68
C CYS A 190 1.66 6.38 -0.25
N GLY A 191 2.27 7.05 0.73
CA GLY A 191 2.27 6.59 2.12
C GLY A 191 2.80 5.15 2.26
N HIS A 192 2.16 4.34 3.10
CA HIS A 192 2.50 2.92 3.27
C HIS A 192 1.58 1.96 2.49
N PHE A 193 0.90 2.45 1.44
CA PHE A 193 0.07 1.60 0.58
C PHE A 193 0.96 0.79 -0.36
N THR A 194 0.76 -0.53 -0.41
CA THR A 194 1.45 -1.40 -1.38
C THR A 194 0.77 -1.45 -2.74
N ASN A 195 -0.47 -0.96 -2.83
CA ASN A 195 -1.27 -1.04 -4.05
C ASN A 195 -1.52 0.31 -4.73
N LYS A 196 -0.78 1.34 -4.30
CA LYS A 196 -0.82 2.70 -4.83
C LYS A 196 0.60 3.26 -4.89
N VAL A 197 0.89 4.03 -5.94
CA VAL A 197 2.20 4.64 -6.13
C VAL A 197 2.04 5.95 -6.89
N TYR A 198 2.86 6.95 -6.60
CA TYR A 198 2.98 8.11 -7.47
C TYR A 198 3.91 7.77 -8.63
N VAL A 199 3.50 8.10 -9.85
CA VAL A 199 4.31 7.93 -11.05
C VAL A 199 4.61 9.30 -11.62
N PHE A 200 5.87 9.53 -11.91
CA PHE A 200 6.38 10.77 -12.49
C PHE A 200 6.89 10.53 -13.90
N SER A 201 6.76 11.54 -14.75
CA SER A 201 7.40 11.60 -16.06
C SER A 201 7.95 12.98 -16.35
N SER A 202 9.20 13.03 -16.83
CA SER A 202 9.84 14.25 -17.33
C SER A 202 10.43 14.02 -18.72
N VAL A 203 10.63 15.12 -19.44
CA VAL A 203 11.27 15.13 -20.76
C VAL A 203 12.63 15.79 -20.62
N GLY A 204 13.66 15.11 -21.10
CA GLY A 204 15.04 15.60 -21.14
C GLY A 204 15.63 15.51 -22.54
N ASP A 205 16.79 16.13 -22.71
CA ASP A 205 17.58 16.00 -23.93
C ASP A 205 18.19 14.60 -24.04
N LEU A 206 18.29 14.09 -25.26
CA LEU A 206 18.99 12.85 -25.53
C LEU A 206 20.51 13.09 -25.47
N VAL A 207 21.15 12.54 -24.46
CA VAL A 207 22.62 12.58 -24.33
C VAL A 207 23.20 11.30 -24.95
N ASP A 208 24.28 11.45 -25.72
CA ASP A 208 25.08 10.32 -26.19
C ASP A 208 26.15 9.98 -25.16
N ASP A 209 26.25 8.69 -24.80
CA ASP A 209 27.16 8.15 -23.76
C ASP A 209 28.66 8.44 -23.99
N ALA A 210 29.03 9.05 -25.12
CA ALA A 210 30.41 9.38 -25.49
C ALA A 210 30.91 10.75 -24.99
N THR A 211 30.01 11.59 -24.44
CA THR A 211 30.33 12.95 -23.97
C THR A 211 29.88 13.13 -22.53
N GLU A 212 30.47 12.38 -21.58
CA GLU A 212 30.38 12.66 -20.14
C GLU A 212 31.23 13.87 -19.75
N GLU A 213 31.02 15.02 -20.37
CA GLU A 213 31.34 16.29 -19.73
C GLU A 213 30.05 16.74 -19.04
N PHE A 214 29.99 16.52 -17.71
CA PHE A 214 28.99 17.08 -16.80
C PHE A 214 29.08 18.61 -16.79
N GLU A 215 28.83 19.25 -17.92
CA GLU A 215 28.44 20.64 -17.91
C GLU A 215 26.98 20.68 -17.50
N ASP A 216 26.72 21.43 -16.43
CA ASP A 216 25.41 21.80 -15.89
C ASP A 216 24.63 22.66 -16.91
N ARG A 217 24.34 22.06 -18.06
CA ARG A 217 23.59 22.67 -19.15
C ARG A 217 22.12 22.36 -18.87
N GLY A 218 21.38 23.42 -18.55
CA GLY A 218 19.92 23.33 -18.46
C GLY A 218 19.30 22.78 -19.74
N LEU A 219 18.07 22.28 -19.61
CA LEU A 219 17.31 21.66 -20.70
C LEU A 219 17.21 22.55 -21.94
N SER A 220 17.31 21.95 -23.12
CA SER A 220 17.13 22.65 -24.39
C SER A 220 15.70 23.18 -24.57
N GLU A 221 15.53 24.19 -25.43
CA GLU A 221 14.19 24.66 -25.82
C GLU A 221 13.33 23.53 -26.41
N ASN A 222 13.95 22.54 -27.05
CA ASN A 222 13.25 21.37 -27.57
C ASN A 222 12.69 20.53 -26.42
N ALA A 223 13.50 20.17 -25.41
CA ALA A 223 13.01 19.41 -24.25
C ALA A 223 11.92 20.18 -23.48
N LEU A 224 12.11 21.48 -23.26
CA LEU A 224 11.14 22.35 -22.56
C LEU A 224 9.82 22.55 -23.34
N SER A 225 9.83 22.34 -24.65
CA SER A 225 8.61 22.43 -25.48
C SER A 225 7.81 21.14 -25.52
N HIS A 226 8.18 20.11 -24.76
CA HIS A 226 7.50 18.81 -24.73
C HIS A 226 7.11 18.37 -23.33
N ILE A 227 6.01 17.61 -23.22
CA ILE A 227 5.53 16.99 -21.99
C ILE A 227 5.16 15.53 -22.27
N ALA A 228 5.59 14.62 -21.40
CA ALA A 228 5.31 13.19 -21.49
C ALA A 228 4.12 12.79 -20.62
N TYR A 229 2.98 12.50 -21.24
CA TYR A 229 1.82 11.92 -20.55
C TYR A 229 1.93 10.40 -20.51
N LEU A 230 1.49 9.79 -19.42
CA LEU A 230 1.49 8.33 -19.27
C LEU A 230 0.06 7.80 -19.29
N SER A 231 -0.22 6.88 -20.20
CA SER A 231 -1.49 6.16 -20.26
C SER A 231 -1.30 4.72 -19.78
N PHE A 232 -2.14 4.29 -18.84
CA PHE A 232 -2.10 2.96 -18.25
C PHE A 232 -3.27 2.09 -18.72
N PRO A 233 -3.13 0.75 -18.70
CA PRO A 233 -4.22 -0.17 -18.97
C PRO A 233 -5.46 0.08 -18.09
N PRO A 234 -6.68 -0.21 -18.59
CA PRO A 234 -7.94 0.13 -17.93
C PRO A 234 -8.20 -0.64 -16.63
N GLU A 235 -7.47 -1.73 -16.36
CA GLU A 235 -7.51 -2.43 -15.08
C GLU A 235 -6.92 -1.63 -13.91
N LEU A 236 -6.05 -0.66 -14.22
CA LEU A 236 -5.46 0.27 -13.26
C LEU A 236 -6.23 1.59 -13.25
N ASP A 237 -6.16 2.31 -12.14
CA ASP A 237 -6.80 3.61 -12.00
C ASP A 237 -5.73 4.69 -11.86
N ALA A 238 -5.63 5.56 -12.85
CA ALA A 238 -4.71 6.69 -12.88
C ALA A 238 -5.48 7.98 -12.58
N SER A 239 -5.06 8.71 -11.54
CA SER A 239 -5.63 10.01 -11.24
C SER A 239 -5.30 11.02 -12.36
N LYS A 240 -6.03 12.14 -12.38
CA LYS A 240 -5.63 13.30 -13.18
C LYS A 240 -4.19 13.71 -12.86
N GLU A 241 -3.45 14.05 -13.91
CA GLU A 241 -2.06 14.47 -13.84
C GLU A 241 -1.93 15.84 -13.17
N ARG A 242 -0.86 16.01 -12.42
CA ARG A 242 -0.46 17.26 -11.75
C ARG A 242 0.90 17.67 -12.28
N LEU A 243 1.02 18.94 -12.67
CA LEU A 243 2.31 19.53 -13.02
C LEU A 243 3.10 19.78 -11.73
N VAL A 244 4.33 19.32 -11.73
CA VAL A 244 5.32 19.55 -10.68
C VAL A 244 6.50 20.23 -11.35
N SER A 245 6.84 21.43 -10.89
CA SER A 245 8.03 22.15 -11.34
C SER A 245 9.09 22.06 -10.25
N ASP A 246 10.26 21.57 -10.61
CA ASP A 246 11.47 21.63 -9.81
C ASP A 246 12.45 22.60 -10.49
N ASP A 247 13.16 23.40 -9.70
CA ASP A 247 14.11 24.38 -10.23
C ASP A 247 15.31 23.69 -10.92
N ASP A 248 15.64 22.46 -10.50
CA ASP A 248 16.75 21.66 -11.04
C ASP A 248 16.30 20.67 -12.13
N GLU A 249 15.12 20.03 -11.99
CA GLU A 249 14.64 18.98 -12.91
C GLU A 249 13.64 19.47 -13.98
N GLY A 250 13.22 20.73 -13.90
CA GLY A 250 12.25 21.32 -14.84
C GLY A 250 10.81 20.87 -14.57
N VAL A 251 10.03 20.67 -15.64
CA VAL A 251 8.59 20.36 -15.55
C VAL A 251 8.34 18.86 -15.67
N SER A 252 7.75 18.29 -14.63
CA SER A 252 7.34 16.89 -14.54
C SER A 252 5.82 16.75 -14.43
N LEU A 253 5.28 15.65 -14.94
CA LEU A 253 3.92 15.23 -14.64
C LEU A 253 3.93 14.18 -13.55
N CYS A 254 3.04 14.33 -12.57
CA CYS A 254 2.82 13.38 -11.49
C CYS A 254 1.36 12.90 -11.51
N LEU A 255 1.15 11.59 -11.43
CA LEU A 255 -0.17 10.98 -11.23
C LEU A 255 -0.13 9.93 -10.13
N LEU A 256 -1.27 9.70 -9.49
CA LEU A 256 -1.45 8.57 -8.57
C LEU A 256 -1.96 7.37 -9.35
N LEU A 257 -1.20 6.28 -9.35
CA LEU A 257 -1.63 5.01 -9.89
C LEU A 257 -2.12 4.10 -8.76
N SER A 258 -3.35 3.62 -8.89
CA SER A 258 -4.05 2.79 -7.89
C SER A 258 -4.47 1.45 -8.47
N HIS A 259 -4.87 0.53 -7.58
CA HIS A 259 -5.32 -0.82 -7.91
C HIS A 259 -4.21 -1.71 -8.50
N LEU A 260 -2.96 -1.51 -8.10
CA LEU A 260 -1.81 -2.28 -8.59
C LEU A 260 -1.99 -3.81 -8.42
N GLN A 261 -2.76 -4.26 -7.43
CA GLN A 261 -3.07 -5.68 -7.23
C GLN A 261 -3.89 -6.32 -8.37
N ARG A 262 -4.43 -5.52 -9.30
CA ARG A 262 -5.14 -6.00 -10.49
C ARG A 262 -4.20 -6.27 -11.67
N SER A 263 -2.97 -5.76 -11.61
CA SER A 263 -1.96 -6.03 -12.65
C SER A 263 -1.62 -7.51 -12.69
N LYS A 264 -1.50 -8.07 -13.89
CA LYS A 264 -1.08 -9.45 -14.13
C LYS A 264 0.35 -9.45 -14.68
N GLY A 265 1.31 -9.25 -13.79
CA GLY A 265 2.74 -9.16 -14.12
C GLY A 265 3.28 -7.74 -14.06
N GLU A 266 4.31 -7.48 -14.88
CA GLU A 266 4.97 -6.18 -14.98
C GLU A 266 4.02 -5.08 -15.43
N LEU A 267 4.20 -3.89 -14.87
CA LEU A 267 3.46 -2.72 -15.30
C LEU A 267 3.91 -2.29 -16.70
N LYS A 268 2.94 -1.84 -17.49
CA LYS A 268 3.15 -1.27 -18.82
C LYS A 268 2.42 0.05 -18.90
N CYS A 269 2.97 0.98 -19.66
CA CYS A 269 2.30 2.22 -20.00
C CYS A 269 2.64 2.65 -21.43
N THR A 270 1.76 3.46 -21.99
CA THR A 270 1.97 4.16 -23.25
C THR A 270 2.36 5.59 -22.94
N ILE A 271 3.55 5.99 -23.36
CA ILE A 271 4.02 7.37 -23.30
C ILE A 271 3.42 8.11 -24.49
N LEU A 272 2.72 9.21 -24.20
CA LEU A 272 2.18 10.14 -25.18
C LEU A 272 2.97 11.45 -25.05
N LEU A 273 3.94 11.64 -25.94
CA LEU A 273 4.76 12.86 -25.96
C LEU A 273 4.00 13.95 -26.69
N LYS A 274 3.77 15.08 -26.03
CA LYS A 274 2.99 16.20 -26.56
C LYS A 274 3.79 17.48 -26.61
N SER A 275 3.57 18.26 -27.66
CA SER A 275 4.07 19.64 -27.74
C SER A 275 3.31 20.54 -26.76
N THR A 276 4.00 21.46 -26.08
CA THR A 276 3.39 22.41 -25.13
C THR A 276 2.58 23.51 -25.83
N ALA A 277 2.92 23.85 -27.08
CA ALA A 277 2.28 24.93 -27.83
C ALA A 277 0.86 24.57 -28.30
N ASP A 278 0.71 23.37 -28.86
CA ASP A 278 -0.47 22.91 -29.59
C ASP A 278 -1.13 21.68 -28.93
N ARG A 279 -0.48 21.07 -27.92
CA ARG A 279 -0.98 19.91 -27.14
C ARG A 279 -1.28 18.65 -27.95
N GLU A 280 -0.84 18.62 -29.20
CA GLU A 280 -0.91 17.46 -30.07
C GLU A 280 0.15 16.43 -29.69
N VAL A 281 -0.17 15.16 -29.91
CA VAL A 281 0.76 14.04 -29.68
C VAL A 281 1.73 13.98 -30.85
N VAL A 282 3.01 14.25 -30.58
CA VAL A 282 4.08 14.25 -31.58
C VAL A 282 4.75 12.87 -31.71
N ALA A 283 4.74 12.08 -30.63
CA ALA A 283 5.23 10.71 -30.65
C ALA A 283 4.55 9.86 -29.57
N THR A 284 4.52 8.54 -29.79
CA THR A 284 3.96 7.58 -28.86
C THR A 284 4.88 6.38 -28.73
N ARG A 285 5.05 5.85 -27.51
CA ARG A 285 5.84 4.64 -27.28
C ARG A 285 5.27 3.82 -26.13
N GLU A 286 5.08 2.52 -26.36
CA GLU A 286 4.77 1.58 -25.29
C GLU A 286 6.05 1.14 -24.59
N VAL A 287 5.99 1.05 -23.26
CA VAL A 287 7.11 0.65 -22.42
C VAL A 287 6.65 -0.24 -21.28
N VAL A 288 7.51 -1.20 -20.93
CA VAL A 288 7.39 -2.01 -19.71
C VAL A 288 8.22 -1.32 -18.63
N ILE A 289 7.59 -0.95 -17.51
CA ILE A 289 8.23 -0.21 -16.41
C ILE A 289 8.54 -1.13 -15.21
N GLY A 290 8.35 -2.44 -15.37
CA GLY A 290 8.70 -3.48 -14.40
C GLY A 290 7.67 -3.66 -13.27
N HIS A 291 8.08 -4.39 -12.24
CA HIS A 291 7.22 -4.64 -11.07
C HIS A 291 7.36 -3.55 -9.99
N VAL A 292 6.22 -2.99 -9.60
CA VAL A 292 6.08 -1.96 -8.57
C VAL A 292 5.24 -2.47 -7.40
N LEU A 293 5.78 -2.38 -6.18
CA LEU A 293 5.11 -2.73 -4.93
C LEU A 293 4.40 -4.10 -4.98
N ILE A 294 3.09 -4.17 -4.71
CA ILE A 294 2.29 -5.41 -4.64
C ILE A 294 2.38 -6.28 -5.89
N THR A 295 2.67 -5.71 -7.07
CA THR A 295 2.79 -6.48 -8.32
C THR A 295 3.96 -7.47 -8.30
N ARG A 296 4.94 -7.29 -7.39
CA ARG A 296 6.08 -8.20 -7.21
C ARG A 296 5.66 -9.58 -6.68
N ILE A 297 4.45 -9.73 -6.17
CA ILE A 297 3.91 -11.04 -5.78
C ILE A 297 3.81 -11.99 -6.99
N GLU A 298 3.63 -11.45 -8.19
CA GLU A 298 3.60 -12.24 -9.43
C GLU A 298 4.99 -12.75 -9.84
N MET A 299 6.09 -12.18 -9.32
CA MET A 299 7.45 -12.66 -9.61
C MET A 299 7.76 -14.02 -8.97
N LEU A 300 6.97 -14.41 -7.97
CA LEU A 300 7.22 -15.57 -7.11
C LEU A 300 6.21 -16.70 -7.33
N LYS A 301 5.33 -16.57 -8.32
CA LYS A 301 4.45 -17.64 -8.81
C LYS A 301 5.15 -18.44 -9.90
#